data_AF-A0A535Q5W3-F1
#
_entry.id   AF-A0A535Q5W3-F1
#
_cell.length_a   1.000
_cell.length_b   1.000
_cell.length_c   1.000
_cell.angle_alpha   90.00
_cell.angle_beta   90.00
_cell.angle_gamma   90.00
#
_symmetry.space_group_name_H-M   'P 1'
#
loop_
_entity.id
_entity.type
_entity.pdbx_description
1 polymer ?
#
loop_
_entity_poly.entity_id
_entity_poly.type
_entity_poly.pdbx_seq_one_letter_code
_entity_poly.pdbx_strand_id
1 'polypeptide(L)' 'MGEANKSGLSKQELEAQQGEQLPDREQMSLVNANVAAPINAALALNVLSDGSTAYASATQTAPITQNNL' A
#
# COMPACT_ATOMS: atom_id res chain seq x y z
N MET A 1 29.45 22.72 5.68
CA MET A 1 29.60 21.67 4.65
C MET A 1 30.06 20.41 5.37
N GLY A 2 29.15 19.56 5.83
CA GLY A 2 29.47 18.37 6.63
C GLY A 2 29.27 17.12 5.79
N GLU A 3 30.37 16.46 5.41
CA GLU A 3 30.29 15.14 4.79
C GLU A 3 29.96 14.12 5.86
N ALA A 4 28.76 13.53 5.77
CA ALA A 4 28.34 12.45 6.65
C ALA A 4 29.28 11.25 6.43
N ASN A 5 30.06 10.91 7.45
CA ASN A 5 30.85 9.69 7.54
C ASN A 5 29.95 8.48 7.26
N LYS A 6 30.05 7.91 6.05
CA LYS A 6 29.50 6.59 5.75
C LYS A 6 30.43 5.56 6.37
N SER A 7 30.26 5.30 7.65
CA SER A 7 30.83 4.12 8.31
C SER A 7 30.17 2.88 7.70
N GLY A 8 30.73 2.41 6.58
CA GLY A 8 30.32 1.14 5.97
C GLY A 8 30.59 -0.01 6.92
N LEU A 9 29.79 -1.07 6.80
CA LEU A 9 29.98 -2.31 7.54
C LEU A 9 31.43 -2.81 7.36
N SER A 10 32.03 -3.31 8.43
CA SER A 10 33.31 -4.01 8.35
C SER A 10 33.15 -5.30 7.55
N LYS A 11 34.25 -5.82 7.00
CA LYS A 11 34.22 -7.04 6.16
C LYS A 11 33.56 -8.22 6.90
N GLN A 12 33.83 -8.33 8.21
CA GLN A 12 33.23 -9.34 9.07
C GLN A 12 31.71 -9.17 9.24
N GLU A 13 31.22 -7.93 9.31
CA GLU A 13 29.77 -7.66 9.42
C GLU A 13 29.04 -7.88 8.09
N LEU A 14 29.71 -7.65 6.95
CA LEU A 14 29.21 -8.01 5.62
C LEU A 14 29.14 -9.54 5.46
N GLU A 15 30.16 -10.27 5.89
CA GLU A 15 30.19 -11.74 5.84
C GLU A 15 29.15 -12.38 6.77
N ALA A 16 28.82 -11.72 7.88
CA ALA A 16 27.77 -12.15 8.80
C ALA A 16 26.34 -11.90 8.28
N GLN A 17 26.17 -11.05 7.25
CA GLN A 17 24.88 -10.90 6.58
C GLN A 17 24.66 -12.06 5.62
N GLN A 18 23.76 -12.97 5.99
CA GLN A 18 23.23 -13.98 5.08
C GLN A 18 22.32 -13.27 4.07
N GLY A 19 22.90 -12.82 2.95
CA GLY A 19 22.13 -12.37 1.81
C GLY A 19 21.57 -13.58 1.07
N GLU A 20 20.25 -13.76 1.08
CA GLU A 20 19.62 -14.69 0.15
C GLU A 20 19.73 -14.10 -1.27
N GLN A 21 20.17 -14.92 -2.23
CA GLN A 21 20.29 -14.48 -3.62
C GLN A 21 18.90 -14.08 -4.11
N LEU A 22 18.73 -12.81 -4.49
CA LEU A 22 17.48 -12.36 -5.08
C LEU A 22 17.21 -13.23 -6.32
N PRO A 23 16.01 -13.85 -6.45
CA PRO A 23 15.70 -14.70 -7.59
C PRO A 23 15.78 -13.90 -8.89
N ASP A 24 15.98 -14.60 -10.01
CA ASP A 24 16.10 -13.97 -11.33
C ASP A 24 14.90 -13.06 -11.61
N ARG A 25 15.14 -11.96 -12.34
CA ARG A 25 14.12 -10.94 -12.64
C ARG A 25 12.88 -11.53 -13.32
N GLU A 26 13.04 -12.62 -14.05
CA GLU A 26 11.98 -13.39 -14.70
C GLU A 26 11.04 -14.06 -13.67
N GLN A 27 11.59 -14.53 -12.55
CA GLN A 27 10.84 -15.11 -11.43
C GLN A 27 10.23 -14.05 -10.52
N MET A 28 10.88 -12.88 -10.38
CA MET A 28 10.30 -11.72 -9.69
C MET A 28 9.14 -11.08 -10.46
N SER A 29 9.11 -11.21 -11.79
CA SER A 29 8.04 -10.66 -12.64
C SER A 29 6.68 -11.35 -12.44
N LEU A 30 6.64 -12.55 -11.86
CA LEU A 30 5.40 -13.28 -11.60
C LEU A 30 4.69 -12.84 -10.31
N VAL A 31 5.35 -12.04 -9.47
CA VAL A 31 4.76 -11.53 -8.23
C VAL A 31 3.95 -10.27 -8.53
N ASN A 32 2.73 -10.45 -9.03
CA ASN A 32 1.75 -9.39 -9.17
C ASN A 32 1.15 -9.06 -7.79
N ALA A 33 1.72 -8.07 -7.11
CA ALA A 33 1.22 -7.58 -5.81
C ALA A 33 0.29 -6.36 -5.98
N ASN A 34 -0.68 -6.41 -6.90
CA ASN A 34 -1.67 -5.34 -7.06
C ASN A 34 -2.78 -5.45 -5.99
N VAL A 35 -2.73 -4.59 -4.96
CA VAL A 35 -3.80 -4.47 -3.95
C VAL A 35 -4.66 -3.25 -4.26
N ALA A 36 -5.94 -3.48 -4.58
CA ALA A 36 -6.95 -2.43 -4.74
C ALA A 36 -8.03 -2.57 -3.67
N ALA A 37 -8.21 -1.53 -2.85
CA ALA A 37 -9.22 -1.49 -1.79
C ALA A 37 -10.13 -0.25 -1.98
N PRO A 38 -11.19 -0.35 -2.78
CA PRO A 38 -12.17 0.72 -2.91
C PRO A 38 -12.99 0.84 -1.61
N ILE A 39 -12.91 1.99 -0.93
CA ILE A 39 -13.63 2.27 0.31
C ILE A 39 -14.63 3.39 0.06
N ASN A 40 -15.90 3.20 0.45
CA ASN A 40 -16.93 4.24 0.42
C ASN A 40 -17.81 4.13 1.68
N ALA A 41 -18.04 5.26 2.35
CA ALA A 41 -18.85 5.33 3.56
C ALA A 41 -19.70 6.60 3.52
N ALA A 42 -20.99 6.47 3.83
CA ALA A 42 -21.87 7.60 4.06
C ALA A 42 -22.50 7.49 5.45
N LEU A 43 -22.44 8.58 6.21
CA LEU A 43 -22.97 8.69 7.56
C LEU A 43 -23.90 9.89 7.63
N ALA A 44 -25.12 9.68 8.10
CA ALA A 44 -26.08 10.76 8.39
C ALA A 44 -26.61 10.59 9.81
N LEU A 45 -26.73 11.70 10.53
CA LEU A 45 -27.26 11.76 11.88
C LEU A 45 -28.26 12.92 11.99
N ASN A 46 -29.43 12.64 12.52
CA ASN A 46 -30.41 13.64 12.92
C ASN A 46 -30.41 13.75 14.45
N VAL A 47 -30.16 14.94 14.98
CA VAL A 47 -30.26 15.21 16.42
C VAL A 47 -31.52 16.02 16.69
N LEU A 48 -32.45 15.43 17.43
CA LEU A 48 -33.60 16.07 18.11
C LEU A 48 -34.51 16.97 17.24
N SER A 49 -34.60 16.77 15.93
CA SER A 49 -35.42 17.60 15.04
C SER A 49 -36.68 16.88 14.59
N ASP A 50 -37.85 17.40 14.99
CA ASP A 50 -39.16 16.91 14.55
C ASP A 50 -39.33 17.16 13.04
N GLY A 51 -39.85 16.18 12.31
CA GLY A 51 -39.97 16.21 10.84
C GLY A 51 -38.65 16.09 10.06
N SER A 52 -37.52 15.73 10.69
CA SER A 52 -36.22 15.65 10.01
C SER A 52 -35.95 14.30 9.35
N THR A 53 -35.55 14.33 8.07
CA THR A 53 -35.10 13.16 7.30
C THR A 53 -33.58 13.19 7.14
N ALA A 54 -32.88 12.20 7.73
CA ALA A 54 -31.44 11.98 7.53
C ALA A 54 -31.28 11.03 6.37
N TYR A 55 -30.54 11.45 5.35
CA TYR A 55 -30.25 10.61 4.20
C TYR A 55 -28.76 10.68 3.90
N ALA A 56 -28.12 9.51 3.87
CA ALA A 56 -26.73 9.33 3.51
C ALA A 56 -26.68 8.34 2.35
N SER A 57 -26.34 8.82 1.15
CA SER A 57 -26.10 7.98 -0.01
C SER A 57 -24.60 7.87 -0.26
N ALA A 58 -24.13 6.64 -0.46
CA ALA A 58 -22.77 6.33 -0.86
C ALA A 58 -22.82 5.42 -2.09
N THR A 59 -22.71 5.99 -3.29
CA THR A 59 -22.56 5.21 -4.53
C THR A 59 -21.08 5.10 -4.86
N GLN A 60 -20.55 3.88 -4.96
CA GLN A 60 -19.16 3.63 -5.38
C GLN A 60 -19.13 2.89 -6.70
N THR A 61 -18.39 3.44 -7.66
CA THR A 61 -18.07 2.79 -8.94
C THR A 61 -16.55 2.67 -9.03
N ALA A 62 -16.04 1.44 -8.97
CA ALA A 62 -14.60 1.17 -8.99
C ALA A 62 -14.25 0.13 -10.06
N PRO A 63 -14.15 0.54 -11.34
CA PRO A 63 -13.67 -0.36 -12.40
C PRO A 63 -12.18 -0.62 -12.19
N ILE A 64 -11.81 -1.88 -11.98
CA ILE A 64 -10.41 -2.31 -11.85
C ILE A 64 -10.02 -3.06 -13.11
N THR A 65 -9.04 -2.53 -13.85
CA THR A 65 -8.45 -3.20 -15.01
C THR A 65 -7.06 -3.69 -14.62
N GLN A 66 -6.87 -5.00 -14.56
CA GLN A 66 -5.57 -5.62 -14.28
C GLN A 66 -5.13 -6.41 -15.52
N ASN A 67 -4.04 -5.98 -16.15
CA ASN A 67 -3.43 -6.67 -17.27
C ASN A 67 -2.16 -7.38 -16.79
N ASN A 68 -2.08 -8.66 -17.06
CA ASN A 68 -0.81 -9.37 -17.20
C ASN A 68 -0.61 -9.51 -18.71
N LEU A 69 0.53 -9.08 -19.26
CA LEU A 69 0.86 -9.46 -20.63
C LEU A 69 1.14 -10.97 -20.67
#